data_AF-A0A3D3L7H5-F1
#
_entry.id   AF-A0A3D3L7H5-F1
#
_cell.length_a   1.000
_cell.length_b   1.000
_cell.length_c   1.000
_cell.angle_alpha   90.00
_cell.angle_beta   90.00
_cell.angle_gamma   90.00
#
_symmetry.space_group_name_H-M   'P 1'
#
loop_
_entity.id
_entity.type
_entity.pdbx_description
1 polymer ?
#
loop_
_entity_poly.entity_id
_entity_poly.type
_entity_poly.pdbx_seq_one_letter_code
_entity_poly.pdbx_strand_id
1 'polypeptide(L)'
;MGTMNTEFRLIAGDSVIQETFAGGTPMEMLSVYHDVNGKLTMTHYCMLRNQPRMKLVKQTADSLTFDLAPTPGLNVNKDMHMHGATYTFIDANHFKLEGISWKDGKSSPCGPPVIFTRQ
;
A
#
# COMPACT_ATOMS: atom_id res chain seq x y z
N MET A 1 -3.42 3.61 18.06
CA MET A 1 -2.59 3.40 16.86
C MET A 1 -1.78 2.14 17.08
N GLY A 2 -1.84 1.18 16.15
CA GLY A 2 -0.95 0.01 16.21
C GLY A 2 0.43 0.38 15.69
N THR A 3 1.48 -0.23 16.24
CA THR A 3 2.85 -0.13 15.73
C THR A 3 3.21 -1.44 15.03
N MET A 4 3.83 -1.35 13.86
CA MET A 4 4.24 -2.51 13.06
C MET A 4 5.61 -2.27 12.44
N ASN A 5 6.36 -3.35 12.20
CA ASN A 5 7.60 -3.28 11.45
C ASN A 5 7.35 -3.50 9.96
N THR A 6 8.17 -2.86 9.14
CA THR A 6 8.19 -3.06 7.69
C THR A 6 9.63 -3.05 7.19
N GLU A 7 9.88 -3.77 6.12
CA GLU A 7 11.19 -3.85 5.46
C GLU A 7 11.07 -3.40 4.01
N PHE A 8 11.98 -2.52 3.58
CA PHE A 8 12.08 -2.09 2.19
C PHE A 8 13.35 -2.63 1.56
N ARG A 9 13.24 -3.14 0.34
CA ARG A 9 14.37 -3.64 -0.45
C ARG A 9 14.28 -3.13 -1.88
N LEU A 10 15.42 -2.75 -2.43
CA LEU A 10 15.57 -2.59 -3.87
C LEU A 10 15.79 -3.96 -4.49
N ILE A 11 15.03 -4.25 -5.53
CA ILE A 11 15.11 -5.49 -6.31
C ILE A 11 15.09 -5.15 -7.81
N ALA A 12 15.26 -6.17 -8.65
CA ALA A 12 15.18 -6.03 -10.11
C ALA A 12 16.13 -4.94 -10.66
N GLY A 13 17.39 -4.97 -10.24
CA GLY A 13 18.40 -3.99 -10.68
C GLY A 13 18.06 -2.57 -10.24
N ASP A 14 17.64 -2.40 -8.98
CA ASP A 14 17.30 -1.13 -8.34
C ASP A 14 16.13 -0.35 -8.97
N SER A 15 15.33 -1.02 -9.81
CA SER A 15 14.17 -0.40 -10.49
C SER A 15 12.85 -0.60 -9.76
N VAL A 16 12.80 -1.49 -8.76
CA VAL A 16 11.58 -1.89 -8.05
C VAL A 16 11.85 -1.87 -6.55
N ILE A 17 10.91 -1.31 -5.80
CA ILE A 17 10.92 -1.34 -4.34
C ILE A 17 9.95 -2.43 -3.87
N GLN A 18 10.45 -3.35 -3.07
CA GLN A 18 9.65 -4.32 -2.33
C GLN A 18 9.48 -3.85 -0.90
N GLU A 19 8.24 -3.73 -0.43
CA GLU A 19 7.88 -3.47 0.96
C GLU A 19 7.19 -4.70 1.55
N THR A 20 7.70 -5.21 2.66
CA THR A 20 7.15 -6.38 3.34
C THR A 20 6.67 -6.01 4.73
N PHE A 21 5.41 -6.29 5.03
CA PHE A 21 4.78 -6.02 6.31
C PHE A 21 4.46 -7.32 7.03
N ALA A 22 4.59 -7.33 8.37
CA ALA A 22 4.33 -8.51 9.19
C ALA A 22 5.07 -9.76 8.68
N GLY A 23 6.32 -9.56 8.23
CA GLY A 23 7.19 -10.58 7.68
C GLY A 23 7.33 -11.79 8.60
N GLY A 24 7.26 -13.01 8.04
CA GLY A 24 7.36 -14.27 8.78
C GLY A 24 6.08 -14.67 9.53
N THR A 25 4.95 -13.98 9.32
CA THR A 25 3.66 -14.33 9.93
C THR A 25 2.64 -14.79 8.89
N PRO A 26 1.58 -15.53 9.26
CA PRO A 26 0.47 -15.83 8.34
C PRO A 26 -0.27 -14.60 7.80
N MET A 27 -0.02 -13.42 8.37
CA MET A 27 -0.62 -12.14 7.99
C MET A 27 0.35 -11.28 7.15
N GLU A 28 1.46 -11.87 6.68
CA GLU A 28 2.43 -11.19 5.84
C GLU A 28 1.76 -10.59 4.61
N MET A 29 2.07 -9.33 4.34
CA MET A 29 1.61 -8.59 3.18
C MET A 29 2.80 -8.02 2.44
N LEU A 30 2.66 -7.88 1.13
CA LEU A 30 3.71 -7.41 0.24
C LEU A 30 3.18 -6.26 -0.61
N SER A 31 3.89 -5.14 -0.65
CA SER A 31 3.66 -4.07 -1.62
C SER A 31 4.87 -3.96 -2.53
N VAL A 32 4.64 -3.88 -3.85
CA VAL A 32 5.69 -3.72 -4.84
C VAL A 32 5.48 -2.42 -5.60
N TYR A 33 6.46 -1.52 -5.54
CA TYR A 33 6.44 -0.23 -6.19
C TYR A 33 7.38 -0.20 -7.38
N HIS A 34 6.91 0.37 -8.48
CA HIS A 34 7.68 0.50 -9.71
C HIS A 34 7.18 1.70 -10.52
N ASP A 35 8.02 2.17 -11.43
CA ASP A 35 7.63 3.19 -12.39
C ASP A 35 6.77 2.60 -13.51
N VAL A 36 5.68 3.28 -13.84
CA VAL A 36 4.89 3.02 -15.04
C VAL A 36 4.74 4.32 -15.81
N ASN A 37 5.59 4.53 -16.81
CA ASN A 37 5.62 5.72 -17.66
C ASN A 37 5.80 7.03 -16.87
N GLY A 38 6.76 7.08 -15.95
CA GLY A 38 7.05 8.24 -15.11
C GLY A 38 6.08 8.41 -13.94
N LYS A 39 5.28 7.39 -13.62
CA LYS A 39 4.33 7.41 -12.51
C LYS A 39 4.58 6.24 -11.57
N LEU A 40 4.86 6.57 -10.31
CA LEU A 40 4.98 5.60 -9.23
C LEU A 40 3.66 4.82 -9.08
N THR A 41 3.76 3.52 -9.26
CA THR A 41 2.65 2.57 -9.19
C THR A 41 2.99 1.50 -8.18
N MET A 42 2.02 1.15 -7.35
CA MET A 42 2.10 0.10 -6.34
C MET A 42 1.17 -1.04 -6.71
N THR A 43 1.65 -2.28 -6.59
CA THR A 43 0.78 -3.46 -6.50
C THR A 43 0.83 -3.99 -5.07
N HIS A 44 -0.31 -4.00 -4.40
CA HIS A 44 -0.42 -4.48 -3.02
C HIS A 44 -1.00 -5.89 -3.02
N TYR A 45 -0.28 -6.85 -2.44
CA TYR A 45 -0.70 -8.22 -2.23
C TYR A 45 -1.26 -8.34 -0.81
N CYS A 46 -2.58 -8.28 -0.72
CA CYS A 46 -3.30 -8.30 0.55
C CYS A 46 -3.60 -9.74 1.00
N MET A 47 -3.76 -9.94 2.31
CA MET A 47 -4.27 -11.18 2.90
C MET A 47 -5.64 -11.62 2.34
N LEU A 48 -6.41 -10.68 1.77
CA LEU A 48 -7.69 -10.93 1.12
C LEU A 48 -7.57 -11.67 -0.23
N ARG A 49 -6.34 -12.05 -0.62
CA ARG A 49 -6.03 -12.76 -1.88
C ARG A 49 -6.40 -11.96 -3.13
N ASN A 50 -6.44 -10.64 -3.01
CA ASN A 50 -6.54 -9.70 -4.13
C ASN A 50 -5.21 -8.98 -4.34
N GLN A 51 -5.05 -8.36 -5.51
CA GLN A 51 -3.84 -7.63 -5.89
C GLN A 51 -4.17 -6.21 -6.39
N PRO A 52 -4.80 -5.35 -5.57
CA PRO A 52 -5.11 -3.98 -5.98
C PRO A 52 -3.85 -3.26 -6.46
N ARG A 53 -3.95 -2.70 -7.66
CA ARG A 53 -2.97 -1.77 -8.21
C ARG A 53 -3.40 -0.37 -7.86
N MET A 54 -2.47 0.43 -7.37
CA MET A 54 -2.72 1.83 -7.05
C MET A 54 -1.64 2.70 -7.69
N LYS A 55 -2.02 3.89 -8.11
CA LYS A 55 -1.09 4.88 -8.70
C LYS A 55 -0.97 6.08 -7.78
N LEU A 56 0.20 6.69 -7.73
CA LEU A 56 0.40 7.95 -7.02
C LEU A 56 -0.46 9.04 -7.66
N VAL A 57 -1.31 9.69 -6.85
CA VAL A 57 -2.20 10.77 -7.30
C VAL A 57 -1.85 12.12 -6.66
N LYS A 58 -1.16 12.10 -5.51
CA LYS A 58 -0.71 13.30 -4.83
C LYS A 58 0.58 13.03 -4.07
N GLN A 59 1.50 13.98 -4.15
CA GLN A 59 2.74 14.00 -3.39
C GLN A 59 2.89 15.37 -2.72
N THR A 60 3.32 15.36 -1.46
CA THR A 60 3.77 16.54 -0.73
C THR A 60 5.19 16.30 -0.21
N ALA A 61 5.74 17.23 0.57
CA ALA A 61 7.04 17.03 1.21
C ALA A 61 7.05 15.79 2.12
N ASP A 62 5.94 15.55 2.83
CA ASP A 62 5.88 14.55 3.90
C ASP A 62 4.82 13.46 3.63
N SER A 63 4.25 13.40 2.43
CA SER A 63 3.22 12.39 2.13
C SER A 63 3.12 11.96 0.67
N LEU A 64 2.68 10.71 0.50
CA LEU A 64 2.30 10.10 -0.77
C LEU A 64 0.89 9.54 -0.66
N THR A 65 0.00 9.96 -1.55
CA THR A 65 -1.36 9.43 -1.65
C THR A 65 -1.52 8.64 -2.93
N PHE A 66 -1.97 7.41 -2.77
CA PHE A 66 -2.25 6.45 -3.83
C PHE A 66 -3.74 6.22 -3.95
N ASP A 67 -4.21 6.04 -5.18
CA ASP A 67 -5.59 5.73 -5.51
C ASP A 67 -5.68 4.55 -6.46
N LEU A 68 -6.82 3.86 -6.44
CA LEU A 68 -7.02 2.63 -7.19
C LEU A 68 -6.81 2.89 -8.69
N ALA A 69 -5.97 2.04 -9.29
CA ALA A 69 -5.79 1.96 -10.72
C ALA A 69 -6.54 0.73 -11.26
N PRO A 70 -6.80 0.69 -12.59
CA PRO A 70 -7.38 -0.50 -13.22
C PRO A 70 -6.62 -1.77 -12.80
N THR A 71 -7.32 -2.65 -12.10
CA THR A 71 -6.77 -3.87 -11.53
C THR A 71 -7.44 -5.06 -12.20
N PRO A 72 -6.71 -5.85 -13.02
CA PRO A 72 -7.26 -7.04 -13.64
C PRO A 72 -7.84 -8.01 -12.61
N GLY A 73 -9.03 -8.54 -12.87
CA GLY A 73 -9.67 -9.53 -11.99
C GLY A 73 -10.33 -8.96 -10.72
N LEU A 74 -10.24 -7.64 -10.48
CA LEU A 74 -10.92 -6.99 -9.36
C LEU A 74 -12.21 -6.31 -9.82
N ASN A 75 -13.34 -6.71 -9.24
CA ASN A 75 -14.61 -6.02 -9.41
C ASN A 75 -14.79 -4.97 -8.32
N VAL A 76 -14.49 -3.71 -8.65
CA VAL A 76 -14.55 -2.57 -7.73
C VAL A 76 -15.92 -2.36 -7.07
N ASN A 77 -16.99 -2.87 -7.68
CA ASN A 77 -18.35 -2.73 -7.17
C ASN A 77 -18.79 -3.88 -6.23
N LYS A 78 -17.98 -4.93 -6.10
CA LYS A 78 -18.33 -6.14 -5.33
C LYS A 78 -17.24 -6.56 -4.36
N ASP A 79 -16.01 -6.63 -4.85
CA ASP A 79 -14.91 -7.22 -4.09
C ASP A 79 -14.47 -6.29 -2.98
N MET A 80 -14.17 -6.85 -1.81
CA MET A 80 -13.49 -6.09 -0.76
C MET A 80 -12.04 -5.87 -1.18
N HIS A 81 -11.58 -4.62 -1.21
CA HIS A 81 -10.22 -4.27 -1.62
C HIS A 81 -9.72 -3.00 -0.96
N MET A 82 -8.40 -2.81 -0.97
CA MET A 82 -7.79 -1.52 -0.66
C MET A 82 -7.96 -0.61 -1.89
N HIS A 83 -8.70 0.47 -1.72
CA HIS A 83 -8.98 1.44 -2.77
C HIS A 83 -7.96 2.56 -2.79
N GLY A 84 -7.43 2.93 -1.62
CA GLY A 84 -6.42 3.97 -1.53
C GLY A 84 -5.52 3.77 -0.32
N ALA A 85 -4.35 4.39 -0.39
CA ALA A 85 -3.36 4.37 0.67
C ALA A 85 -2.72 5.75 0.79
N THR A 86 -2.60 6.28 2.01
CA THR A 86 -1.81 7.49 2.27
C THR A 86 -0.67 7.13 3.21
N TYR A 87 0.55 7.39 2.72
CA TYR A 87 1.78 7.33 3.50
C TYR A 87 2.07 8.75 3.99
N THR A 88 2.21 8.93 5.30
CA THR A 88 2.71 10.18 5.90
C THR A 88 4.03 9.89 6.61
N PHE A 89 5.11 10.48 6.13
CA PHE A 89 6.43 10.34 6.75
C PHE A 89 6.48 11.18 8.03
N ILE A 90 6.89 10.55 9.13
CA ILE A 90 6.98 11.21 10.44
C ILE A 90 8.43 11.59 10.71
N ASP A 91 9.34 10.65 10.47
CA ASP A 91 10.79 10.86 10.56
C ASP A 91 11.53 9.85 9.66
N ALA A 92 12.85 9.75 9.81
CA ALA A 92 13.71 8.91 8.98
C ALA A 92 13.35 7.41 9.01
N ASN A 93 12.74 6.92 10.09
CA ASN A 93 12.42 5.50 10.26
C ASN A 93 10.94 5.24 10.53
N HIS A 94 10.12 6.27 10.80
CA HIS A 94 8.71 6.10 11.07
C HIS A 94 7.83 6.76 10.00
N PHE A 95 6.77 6.05 9.60
CA PHE A 95 5.71 6.60 8.77
C PHE A 95 4.36 6.06 9.18
N LYS A 96 3.31 6.83 8.94
CA LYS A 96 1.92 6.44 9.14
C LYS A 96 1.34 5.95 7.82
N LEU A 97 0.65 4.81 7.85
CA LEU A 97 -0.16 4.31 6.74
C LEU A 97 -1.64 4.41 7.08
N GLU A 98 -2.39 5.07 6.20
CA GLU A 98 -3.84 5.18 6.27
C GLU A 98 -4.44 4.54 5.01
N GLY A 99 -5.10 3.40 5.20
CA GLY A 99 -5.79 2.69 4.14
C GLY A 99 -7.25 3.11 4.01
N ILE A 100 -7.74 3.18 2.78
CA ILE A 100 -9.17 3.27 2.47
C ILE A 100 -9.56 1.94 1.83
N SER A 101 -10.48 1.20 2.44
CA SER A 101 -11.01 -0.03 1.86
C SER A 101 -12.37 0.24 1.22
N TRP A 102 -12.74 -0.54 0.22
CA TRP A 102 -14.07 -0.52 -0.35
C TRP A 102 -14.66 -1.92 -0.28
N LYS A 103 -15.97 -2.00 -0.06
CA LYS A 103 -16.76 -3.23 -0.10
C LYS A 103 -18.13 -2.91 -0.68
N ASP A 104 -18.62 -3.74 -1.60
CA ASP A 104 -19.91 -3.53 -2.28
C ASP A 104 -20.06 -2.13 -2.91
N GLY A 105 -18.97 -1.61 -3.49
CA GLY A 105 -18.92 -0.29 -4.11
C GLY A 105 -19.00 0.89 -3.15
N LYS A 106 -18.82 0.66 -1.84
CA LYS A 106 -18.89 1.69 -0.79
C LYS A 106 -17.59 1.75 0.00
N SER A 107 -17.17 2.96 0.37
CA SER A 107 -16.03 3.17 1.24
C SER A 107 -16.26 2.55 2.62
N SER A 108 -15.23 1.90 3.13
CA SER A 108 -15.15 1.33 4.46
C SER A 108 -13.79 1.67 5.08
N PRO A 109 -13.69 1.81 6.41
CA PRO A 109 -12.39 1.99 7.05
C PRO A 109 -11.51 0.75 6.85
N CYS A 110 -10.27 0.94 6.37
CA CYS A 110 -9.26 -0.12 6.35
C CYS A 110 -8.54 -0.18 7.71
N GLY A 111 -9.28 -0.51 8.77
CA GLY A 111 -8.77 -0.51 10.14
C GLY A 111 -8.32 0.88 10.63
N PRO A 112 -7.79 0.98 11.87
CA PRO A 112 -7.20 2.23 12.36
C PRO A 112 -5.87 2.51 11.64
N PRO A 113 -5.42 3.78 11.59
CA PRO A 113 -4.08 4.13 11.12
C PRO A 113 -3.00 3.35 11.86
N VAL A 114 -2.00 2.90 11.11
CA VAL A 114 -0.86 2.13 11.62
C VAL A 114 0.40 2.98 11.48
N ILE A 115 1.23 3.01 12.53
CA ILE A 115 2.58 3.58 12.45
C ILE A 115 3.54 2.43 12.16
N PHE A 116 4.22 2.53 11.04
CA PHE A 116 5.26 1.60 10.63
C PHE A 116 6.63 2.11 11.03
N THR A 117 7.45 1.20 11.54
CA THR A 117 8.89 1.41 11.76
C THR A 117 9.63 0.65 10.68
N ARG A 118 10.39 1.38 9.86
CA ARG A 118 11.31 0.80 8.88
C ARG A 118 12.45 0.12 9.60
N GLN A 119 12.67 -1.16 9.28
CA GLN A 119 13.87 -1.92 9.66
C GLN A 119 14.96 -1.75 8.61
#